data_AF-A0A382ZC64-F1
#
_entry.id   AF-A0A382ZC64-F1
#
_cell.length_a   1.000
_cell.length_b   1.000
_cell.length_c   1.000
_cell.angle_alpha   90.00
_cell.angle_beta   90.00
_cell.angle_gamma   90.00
#
_symmetry.space_group_name_H-M   'P 1'
#
loop_
_entity.id
_entity.type
_entity.pdbx_description
1 polymer ?
#
loop_
_entity_poly.entity_id
_entity_poly.type
_entity_poly.pdbx_seq_one_letter_code
_entity_poly.pdbx_strand_id
1 'polypeptide(L)'
;MPTPAIDNSGKSKLRRLSFILKICVFATGCAAMVTEYTLATLASYLIGDSILQWTIVISLMLFSMGLGSRYSRKWEARLLDRFVLTEFGLSFLCTFSAMFCFWISA
;
A
#
# COMPACT_ATOMS: atom_id res chain seq x y z
N MET A 1 25.95 37.12 -15.92
CA MET A 1 25.82 35.67 -16.21
C MET A 1 24.35 35.29 -16.05
N PRO A 2 23.71 34.71 -17.07
CA PRO A 2 22.26 34.61 -17.15
C PRO A 2 21.74 33.55 -16.19
N THR A 3 20.67 33.91 -15.48
CA THR A 3 19.83 33.03 -14.67
C THR A 3 19.41 31.82 -15.51
N PRO A 4 19.63 30.57 -15.05
CA PRO A 4 19.19 29.40 -15.80
C PRO A 4 17.66 29.41 -15.89
N ALA A 5 17.14 29.49 -17.11
CA ALA A 5 15.73 29.33 -17.39
C ALA A 5 15.27 27.96 -16.87
N ILE A 6 14.43 27.96 -15.85
CA ILE A 6 13.81 26.75 -15.29
C ILE A 6 12.96 26.12 -16.40
N ASP A 7 13.48 25.03 -16.96
CA ASP A 7 12.84 24.18 -17.95
C ASP A 7 11.42 23.75 -17.50
N ASN A 8 10.40 24.23 -18.20
CA ASN A 8 9.00 23.82 -17.98
C ASN A 8 8.78 22.31 -18.23
N SER A 9 9.65 21.66 -19.01
CA SER A 9 9.57 20.22 -19.31
C SER A 9 9.80 19.38 -18.05
N GLY A 10 10.80 19.72 -17.22
CA GLY A 10 11.05 19.07 -15.93
C GLY A 10 9.86 19.16 -14.95
N LYS A 11 9.23 20.33 -14.82
CA LYS A 11 8.02 20.52 -13.97
C LYS A 11 6.85 19.66 -14.44
N SER A 12 6.66 19.48 -15.75
CA SER A 12 5.59 18.65 -16.29
C SER A 12 5.78 17.16 -16.00
N LYS A 13 7.03 16.69 -16.09
CA LYS A 13 7.41 15.29 -15.82
C LYS A 13 7.20 14.93 -14.35
N LEU A 14 7.63 15.80 -13.43
CA LEU A 14 7.39 15.66 -11.99
C LEU A 14 5.90 15.61 -11.65
N ARG A 15 5.08 16.47 -12.27
CA ARG A 15 3.63 16.48 -12.05
C ARG A 15 2.97 15.18 -12.51
N ARG A 16 3.35 14.65 -13.68
CA ARG A 16 2.84 13.36 -14.17
C ARG A 16 3.25 12.21 -13.25
N LEU A 17 4.49 12.21 -12.80
CA LEU A 17 5.02 11.16 -11.92
C LEU A 17 4.28 11.13 -10.58
N SER A 18 4.07 12.29 -9.95
CA SER A 18 3.27 12.40 -8.72
C SER A 18 1.81 11.98 -8.93
N PHE A 19 1.25 12.20 -10.12
CA PHE A 19 -0.11 11.75 -10.45
C PHE A 19 -0.19 10.22 -10.56
N ILE A 20 0.79 9.60 -11.22
CA ILE A 20 0.90 8.14 -11.34
C ILE A 20 1.06 7.50 -9.95
N LEU A 21 1.90 8.06 -9.10
CA LEU A 21 2.10 7.59 -7.72
C LEU A 21 0.80 7.65 -6.89
N LYS A 22 0.04 8.73 -7.01
CA LYS A 22 -1.27 8.87 -6.35
C LYS A 22 -2.27 7.80 -6.83
N ILE A 23 -2.27 7.49 -8.12
CA ILE A 23 -3.15 6.45 -8.67
C ILE A 23 -2.71 5.06 -8.20
N CYS A 24 -1.41 4.76 -8.19
CA CYS A 24 -0.91 3.47 -7.73
C CYS A 24 -1.23 3.25 -6.25
N VAL A 25 -0.98 4.23 -5.38
CA VAL A 25 -1.29 4.08 -3.94
C VAL A 25 -2.80 3.94 -3.71
N PHE A 26 -3.61 4.59 -4.53
CA PHE A 26 -5.07 4.47 -4.48
C PHE A 26 -5.52 3.06 -4.89
N ALA A 27 -5.03 2.55 -6.02
CA ALA A 27 -5.34 1.21 -6.51
C ALA A 27 -4.90 0.12 -5.52
N THR A 28 -3.70 0.26 -4.95
CA THR A 28 -3.17 -0.63 -3.91
C THR A 28 -4.03 -0.60 -2.64
N GLY A 29 -4.49 0.58 -2.22
CA GLY A 29 -5.44 0.72 -1.10
C GLY A 29 -6.80 0.06 -1.37
N CYS A 30 -7.34 0.20 -2.58
CA CYS A 30 -8.56 -0.49 -3.00
C CYS A 30 -8.39 -2.01 -3.00
N ALA A 31 -7.27 -2.52 -3.52
CA ALA A 31 -6.95 -3.95 -3.51
C ALA A 31 -6.79 -4.50 -2.09
N ALA A 32 -6.16 -3.72 -1.19
CA ALA A 32 -6.00 -4.09 0.22
C ALA A 32 -7.36 -4.20 0.92
N MET A 33 -8.25 -3.22 0.74
CA MET A 33 -9.63 -3.29 1.23
C MET A 33 -10.35 -4.54 0.74
N VAL A 34 -10.34 -4.83 -0.57
CA VAL A 34 -11.03 -6.00 -1.14
C VAL A 34 -10.46 -7.31 -0.60
N THR A 35 -9.13 -7.42 -0.51
CA THR A 35 -8.46 -8.60 0.05
C THR A 35 -8.89 -8.82 1.49
N GLU A 36 -8.95 -7.74 2.25
CA GLU A 36 -9.34 -7.76 3.65
C GLU A 36 -10.81 -8.15 3.82
N TYR A 37 -11.73 -7.62 3.01
CA TYR A 37 -13.15 -8.02 2.96
C TYR A 37 -13.35 -9.48 2.53
N THR A 38 -12.48 -9.99 1.67
CA THR A 38 -12.52 -11.40 1.24
C THR A 38 -12.04 -12.31 2.36
N LEU A 39 -10.89 -12.01 2.97
CA LEU A 39 -10.31 -12.75 4.09
C LEU A 39 -11.24 -12.76 5.30
N ALA A 40 -11.84 -11.61 5.56
CA ALA A 40 -12.95 -11.40 6.47
C ALA A 40 -14.09 -12.40 6.27
N THR A 41 -14.61 -12.45 5.06
CA THR A 41 -15.72 -13.33 4.70
C THR A 41 -15.32 -14.80 4.93
N LEU A 42 -14.12 -15.21 4.49
CA LEU A 42 -13.61 -16.57 4.76
C LEU A 42 -13.41 -16.86 6.26
N ALA A 43 -12.86 -15.92 7.02
CA ALA A 43 -12.66 -16.07 8.46
C ALA A 43 -13.99 -16.13 9.22
N SER A 44 -14.99 -15.36 8.82
CA SER A 44 -16.35 -15.45 9.36
C SER A 44 -16.97 -16.83 9.11
N TYR A 45 -16.71 -17.45 7.95
CA TYR A 45 -17.14 -18.82 7.67
C TYR A 45 -16.42 -19.87 8.54
N LEU A 46 -15.19 -19.62 8.99
CA LEU A 46 -14.39 -20.54 9.81
C LEU A 46 -14.52 -20.32 11.33
N ILE A 47 -14.72 -19.08 11.79
CA ILE A 47 -14.67 -18.69 13.22
C ILE A 47 -16.01 -18.14 13.75
N GLY A 48 -16.92 -17.66 12.89
CA GLY A 48 -18.25 -17.17 13.26
C GLY A 48 -18.32 -15.79 13.93
N ASP A 49 -17.20 -15.08 14.11
CA ASP A 49 -17.16 -13.85 14.93
C ASP A 49 -16.67 -12.61 14.14
N SER A 50 -17.62 -11.80 13.67
CA SER A 50 -17.38 -10.60 12.83
C SER A 50 -16.63 -9.45 13.55
N ILE A 51 -16.60 -9.45 14.89
CA ILE A 51 -15.96 -8.39 15.69
C ILE A 51 -14.44 -8.51 15.63
N LEU A 52 -13.90 -9.73 15.71
CA LEU A 52 -12.44 -9.94 15.69
C LEU A 52 -11.84 -9.51 14.35
N GLN A 53 -12.53 -9.81 13.27
CA GLN A 53 -12.15 -9.41 11.92
C GLN A 53 -12.05 -7.89 11.76
N TRP A 54 -13.10 -7.16 12.13
CA TRP A 54 -13.12 -5.68 12.02
C TRP A 54 -12.01 -5.05 12.88
N THR A 55 -11.73 -5.64 14.04
CA THR A 55 -10.69 -5.14 14.95
C THR A 55 -9.27 -5.39 14.41
N ILE A 56 -9.05 -6.53 13.74
CA ILE A 56 -7.79 -6.86 13.07
C ILE A 56 -7.52 -5.89 11.91
N VAL A 57 -8.54 -5.61 11.09
CA VAL A 57 -8.48 -4.60 10.00
C VAL A 57 -8.00 -3.25 10.51
N ILE A 58 -8.69 -2.70 11.51
CA ILE A 58 -8.39 -1.37 12.04
C ILE A 58 -7.01 -1.34 12.68
N SER A 59 -6.63 -2.42 13.38
CA SER A 59 -5.29 -2.56 13.98
C SER A 59 -4.20 -2.60 12.91
N LEU A 60 -4.41 -3.32 11.80
CA LEU A 60 -3.47 -3.41 10.69
C LEU A 60 -3.33 -2.07 9.95
N MET A 61 -4.45 -1.37 9.72
CA MET A 61 -4.44 -0.02 9.14
C MET A 61 -3.66 0.97 10.01
N LEU A 62 -3.95 1.04 11.31
CA LEU A 62 -3.26 1.94 12.23
C LEU A 62 -1.78 1.60 12.36
N PHE A 63 -1.44 0.31 12.38
CA PHE A 63 -0.06 -0.15 12.39
C PHE A 63 0.68 0.23 11.11
N SER A 64 0.07 0.02 9.94
CA SER A 64 0.62 0.40 8.64
C SER A 64 0.82 1.92 8.54
N MET A 65 -0.12 2.71 9.05
CA MET A 65 -0.02 4.16 9.11
C MET A 65 1.16 4.63 10.00
N GLY A 66 1.42 3.92 11.10
CA GLY A 66 2.60 4.14 11.95
C GLY A 66 3.92 3.72 11.29
N LEU A 67 3.96 2.56 10.64
CA LEU A 67 5.14 2.03 9.93
C LEU A 67 5.52 2.89 8.73
N GLY A 68 4.54 3.33 7.94
CA GLY A 68 4.74 4.20 6.78
C GLY A 68 5.34 5.56 7.18
N SER A 69 4.88 6.14 8.29
CA SER A 69 5.43 7.39 8.85
C SER A 69 6.89 7.25 9.29
N ARG A 70 7.24 6.15 9.99
CA ARG A 70 8.63 5.89 10.40
C ARG A 70 9.56 5.61 9.21
N TYR A 71 9.08 4.95 8.17
CA TYR A 71 9.88 4.64 6.99
C TYR A 71 10.13 5.90 6.15
N SER A 72 9.13 6.77 6.03
CA SER A 72 9.21 8.05 5.31
C SER A 72 10.28 8.99 5.91
N ARG A 73 10.44 9.00 7.24
CA ARG A 73 11.35 9.93 7.93
C ARG A 73 12.84 9.58 7.84
N LYS A 74 13.20 8.39 7.35
CA LYS A 74 14.57 7.87 7.50
C LYS A 74 15.44 8.06 6.25
N TRP A 75 14.87 8.34 5.06
CA TRP A 75 15.63 8.36 3.80
C TRP A 75 15.04 9.32 2.74
N GLU A 76 15.51 10.57 2.73
CA GLU A 76 15.08 11.64 1.79
C GLU A 76 15.58 11.47 0.34
N ALA A 77 16.39 10.45 0.04
CA ALA A 77 16.95 10.23 -1.30
C ALA A 77 16.14 9.20 -2.10
N ARG A 78 15.48 9.66 -3.18
CA ARG A 78 14.71 8.88 -4.19
C ARG A 78 13.35 8.33 -3.75
N LEU A 79 12.37 9.22 -3.59
CA LEU A 79 10.96 8.88 -3.32
C LEU A 79 10.38 7.82 -4.27
N LEU A 80 10.68 7.88 -5.57
CA LEU A 80 10.08 6.99 -6.58
C LEU A 80 10.53 5.53 -6.43
N ASP A 81 11.83 5.32 -6.23
CA ASP A 81 12.45 3.99 -6.16
C ASP A 81 11.95 3.21 -4.95
N ARG A 82 11.85 3.89 -3.80
CA ARG A 82 11.32 3.32 -2.56
C ARG A 82 9.83 3.05 -2.62
N PHE A 83 9.08 3.90 -3.31
CA PHE A 83 7.65 3.69 -3.50
C PHE A 83 7.40 2.39 -4.27
N VAL A 84 8.10 2.21 -5.40
CA VAL A 84 8.03 0.97 -6.18
C VAL A 84 8.43 -0.25 -5.34
N LEU A 85 9.50 -0.16 -4.55
CA LEU A 85 9.93 -1.27 -3.67
C LEU A 85 8.87 -1.62 -2.61
N THR A 86 8.21 -0.62 -2.03
CA THR A 86 7.16 -0.82 -1.02
C THR A 86 5.92 -1.44 -1.65
N GLU A 87 5.53 -0.96 -2.84
CA GLU A 87 4.39 -1.48 -3.59
C GLU A 87 4.65 -2.92 -4.04
N PHE A 88 5.88 -3.24 -4.45
CA PHE A 88 6.30 -4.60 -4.77
C PHE A 88 6.23 -5.54 -3.55
N GLY A 89 6.69 -5.08 -2.38
CA GLY A 89 6.54 -5.82 -1.13
C GLY A 89 5.09 -6.07 -0.74
N LEU A 90 4.22 -5.07 -0.94
CA LEU A 90 2.77 -5.20 -0.70
C LEU A 90 2.11 -6.20 -1.65
N SER A 91 2.44 -6.16 -2.94
CA SER A 91 1.93 -7.15 -3.90
C SER A 91 2.33 -8.56 -3.50
N PHE A 92 3.57 -8.76 -3.05
CA PHE A 92 4.03 -10.07 -2.58
C PHE A 92 3.26 -10.55 -1.35
N LEU A 93 3.08 -9.67 -0.35
CA LEU A 93 2.28 -9.95 0.85
C LEU A 93 0.81 -10.26 0.51
N CYS A 94 0.22 -9.54 -0.44
CA CYS A 94 -1.15 -9.75 -0.88
C CYS A 94 -1.34 -11.14 -1.52
N THR A 95 -0.47 -11.52 -2.46
CA THR A 95 -0.51 -12.85 -3.07
C THR A 95 -0.24 -13.95 -2.05
N PHE A 96 0.71 -13.73 -1.13
CA PHE A 96 1.03 -14.69 -0.07
C PHE A 96 -0.14 -14.87 0.91
N SER A 97 -0.88 -13.79 1.21
CA SER A 97 -2.07 -13.83 2.07
C SER A 97 -3.16 -14.73 1.51
N ALA A 98 -3.44 -14.64 0.20
CA ALA A 98 -4.41 -15.51 -0.46
C ALA A 98 -4.00 -16.99 -0.37
N MET A 99 -2.70 -17.30 -0.54
CA MET A 99 -2.19 -18.67 -0.36
C MET A 99 -2.29 -19.14 1.09
N PHE A 100 -1.97 -18.28 2.06
CA PHE A 100 -2.01 -18.63 3.49
C PHE A 100 -3.43 -18.90 3.97
N CYS A 101 -4.40 -18.10 3.51
CA CYS A 101 -5.81 -18.29 3.80
C CYS A 101 -6.36 -19.60 3.22
N PHE A 102 -5.92 -19.98 2.02
CA PHE A 102 -6.28 -21.26 1.44
C PHE A 102 -5.62 -22.43 2.19
N TRP A 103 -4.36 -22.27 2.62
CA TRP A 103 -3.62 -23.30 3.35
C TRP A 103 -4.20 -23.56 4.74
N ILE A 104 -4.67 -22.52 5.46
CA ILE A 104 -5.31 -22.71 6.78
C ILE A 104 -6.68 -23.39 6.66
N SER A 105 -7.30 -23.34 5.48
CA SER A 105 -8.62 -23.91 5.20
C SER A 105 -8.56 -25.35 4.66
N ALA A 106 -7.39 -25.87 4.31
CA ALA A 106 -7.17 -27.21 3.78
C ALA A 106 -6.57 -28.14 4.85
#